data_AF-A0A941FIU2-F1
#
_entry.id   AF-A0A941FIU2-F1
#
_cell.length_a   1.000
_cell.length_b   1.000
_cell.length_c   1.000
_cell.angle_alpha   90.00
_cell.angle_beta   90.00
_cell.angle_gamma   90.00
#
_symmetry.space_group_name_H-M   'P 1'
#
loop_
_entity.id
_entity.type
_entity.pdbx_description
1 polymer ?
#
loop_
_entity_poly.entity_id
_entity_poly.type
_entity_poly.pdbx_seq_one_letter_code
_entity_poly.pdbx_strand_id
1 'polypeptide(L)'
;MAISDRMNQLEYFETIDELSAEQVAELLSIYNDLQSLLQIQFKFSLIQDGVTTNLSLEALFQLKELTNASLLVSIYDLNGQFLLDFTLTGEMIGSDLVKETGNDMKQSTEVISKVAEVKKKRRNLRNLSIKRKKAECFLKRQVIIYSVLYAV
;
A
#
# COMPACT_ATOMS: atom_id res chain seq x y z
N MET A 1 -17.04 -9.05 12.20
CA MET A 1 -17.42 -8.05 11.20
C MET A 1 -16.17 -7.60 10.46
N ALA A 2 -16.26 -7.31 9.16
CA ALA A 2 -15.13 -6.72 8.47
C ALA A 2 -14.91 -5.30 8.99
N ILE A 3 -13.66 -4.82 8.94
CA ILE A 3 -13.34 -3.42 9.30
C ILE A 3 -14.23 -2.45 8.49
N SER A 4 -14.48 -2.76 7.21
CA SER A 4 -15.34 -1.96 6.35
C SER A 4 -16.77 -1.83 6.89
N ASP A 5 -17.35 -2.89 7.47
CA ASP A 5 -18.72 -2.84 7.99
C ASP A 5 -18.80 -1.94 9.23
N ARG A 6 -17.76 -1.99 10.07
CA ARG A 6 -17.65 -1.16 11.28
C ARG A 6 -17.44 0.31 10.93
N MET A 7 -16.63 0.59 9.90
CA MET A 7 -16.46 1.96 9.39
C MET A 7 -17.77 2.53 8.81
N ASN A 8 -18.59 1.71 8.15
CA ASN A 8 -19.90 2.14 7.62
C ASN A 8 -20.94 2.43 8.72
N GLN A 9 -20.70 1.97 9.95
CA GLN A 9 -21.56 2.24 11.11
C GLN A 9 -21.21 3.56 11.81
N LEU A 10 -20.02 4.12 11.54
CA LEU A 10 -19.67 5.45 11.98
C LEU A 10 -20.44 6.46 11.13
N GLU A 11 -21.07 7.43 11.79
CA GLU A 11 -21.74 8.54 11.10
C GLU A 11 -20.70 9.38 10.36
N TYR A 12 -21.12 10.08 9.31
CA TYR A 12 -20.26 11.06 8.65
C TYR A 12 -20.04 12.24 9.60
N PHE A 13 -18.79 12.55 9.90
CA PHE A 13 -18.38 13.66 10.76
C PHE A 13 -17.35 14.53 10.04
N GLU A 14 -17.41 15.85 10.27
CA GLU A 14 -16.37 16.77 9.80
C GLU A 14 -15.29 16.99 10.88
N THR A 15 -15.70 16.96 12.14
CA THR A 15 -14.80 17.13 13.30
C THR A 15 -15.01 16.00 14.30
N ILE A 16 -13.96 15.63 15.05
CA ILE A 16 -14.07 14.55 16.04
C ILE A 16 -15.00 14.92 17.20
N ASP A 17 -15.23 16.21 17.43
CA ASP A 17 -16.14 16.73 18.46
C ASP A 17 -17.61 16.37 18.17
N GLU A 18 -17.94 16.00 16.94
CA GLU A 18 -19.27 15.51 16.52
C GLU A 18 -19.48 14.03 16.88
N LEU A 19 -18.41 13.29 17.18
CA LEU A 19 -18.49 11.88 17.56
C LEU A 19 -18.76 11.71 19.05
N SER A 20 -19.62 10.75 19.37
CA SER A 20 -19.79 10.32 20.76
C SER A 20 -18.53 9.63 21.28
N ALA A 21 -18.34 9.62 22.60
CA ALA A 21 -17.21 8.91 23.22
C ALA A 21 -17.17 7.41 22.84
N GLU A 22 -18.34 6.80 22.64
CA GLU A 22 -18.46 5.41 22.19
C GLU A 22 -18.00 5.24 20.74
N GLN A 23 -18.34 6.19 19.85
CA GLN A 23 -17.89 6.18 18.46
C GLN A 23 -16.38 6.45 18.33
N VAL A 24 -15.82 7.34 19.15
CA VAL A 24 -14.37 7.57 19.21
C VAL A 24 -13.63 6.31 19.66
N ALA A 25 -14.15 5.61 20.67
CA ALA A 25 -13.57 4.35 21.13
C ALA A 25 -13.61 3.28 20.02
N GLU A 26 -14.71 3.22 19.26
CA GLU A 26 -14.83 2.31 18.13
C GLU A 26 -13.86 2.66 16.99
N LEU A 27 -13.66 3.95 16.70
CA LEU A 27 -12.67 4.42 15.72
C LEU A 27 -11.24 4.03 16.12
N LEU A 28 -10.89 4.21 17.40
CA LEU A 28 -9.59 3.79 17.95
C LEU A 28 -9.40 2.26 17.87
N SER A 29 -10.47 1.51 18.13
CA SER A 29 -10.48 0.05 17.99
C SER A 29 -10.22 -0.39 16.54
N ILE A 30 -10.91 0.23 15.58
CA ILE A 30 -10.69 -0.02 14.14
C ILE A 30 -9.25 0.33 13.74
N TYR A 31 -8.73 1.46 14.21
CA TYR A 31 -7.35 1.87 13.94
C TYR A 31 -6.34 0.83 14.43
N ASN A 32 -6.48 0.35 15.66
CA ASN A 32 -5.62 -0.70 16.22
C ASN A 32 -5.73 -2.02 15.45
N ASP A 33 -6.94 -2.42 15.07
CA ASP A 33 -7.15 -3.63 14.28
C ASP A 33 -6.53 -3.53 12.88
N LEU A 34 -6.62 -2.36 12.25
CA LEU A 34 -5.99 -2.09 10.95
C LEU A 34 -4.47 -2.22 11.05
N GLN A 35 -3.86 -1.63 12.08
CA GLN A 35 -2.43 -1.73 12.35
C GLN A 35 -1.99 -3.17 12.57
N SER A 36 -2.75 -3.93 13.35
CA SER A 36 -2.47 -5.34 13.59
C SER A 36 -2.62 -6.18 12.32
N LEU A 37 -3.63 -5.91 11.50
CA LEU A 37 -3.91 -6.65 10.27
C LEU A 37 -2.79 -6.44 9.24
N LEU A 38 -2.33 -5.20 9.09
CA LEU A 38 -1.26 -4.83 8.16
C LEU A 38 0.14 -5.06 8.74
N GLN A 39 0.24 -5.40 10.04
CA GLN A 39 1.48 -5.55 10.80
C GLN A 39 2.35 -4.28 10.75
N ILE A 40 1.73 -3.11 10.91
CA ILE A 40 2.43 -1.82 10.88
C ILE A 40 2.06 -0.94 12.08
N GLN A 41 2.99 -0.08 12.46
CA GLN A 41 2.83 0.93 13.50
C GLN A 41 3.01 2.32 12.91
N PHE A 42 1.99 3.18 13.02
CA PHE A 42 2.12 4.58 12.66
C PHE A 42 2.59 5.39 13.86
N LYS A 43 3.50 6.32 13.63
CA LYS A 43 3.93 7.33 14.60
C LYS A 43 3.77 8.71 13.97
N PHE A 44 3.23 9.63 14.75
CA PHE A 44 2.97 11.00 14.32
C PHE A 44 3.90 11.93 15.09
N SER A 45 4.56 12.83 14.38
CA SER A 45 5.41 13.84 14.99
C SER A 45 5.19 15.18 14.30
N LEU A 46 5.11 16.26 15.08
CA LEU A 46 5.04 17.62 14.59
C LEU A 46 6.45 18.20 14.50
N ILE A 47 6.79 18.79 13.36
CA ILE A 47 8.01 19.56 13.17
C ILE A 47 7.61 21.03 13.09
N GLN A 48 7.98 21.79 14.10
CA GLN A 48 7.75 23.24 14.16
C GLN A 48 9.06 23.92 14.54
N ASP A 49 9.51 24.88 13.74
CA ASP A 49 10.75 25.65 13.98
C ASP A 49 11.99 24.78 14.24
N GLY A 50 12.05 23.60 13.60
CA GLY A 50 13.14 22.64 13.77
C GLY A 50 13.06 21.75 15.02
N VAL A 51 12.00 21.88 15.82
CA VAL A 51 11.72 21.02 16.98
C VAL A 51 10.73 19.94 16.58
N THR A 52 11.12 18.68 16.81
CA THR A 52 10.26 17.51 16.57
C THR A 52 9.57 17.09 17.87
N THR A 53 8.24 17.12 17.87
CA THR A 53 7.40 16.72 19.01
C THR A 53 6.57 15.51 18.64
N ASN A 54 6.64 14.43 19.42
CA ASN A 54 5.78 13.27 19.18
C ASN A 54 4.34 13.58 19.59
N LEU A 55 3.40 13.21 18.73
CA LEU A 55 1.97 13.41 18.93
C LEU A 55 1.28 12.06 19.12
N SER A 56 0.32 12.01 20.05
CA SER A 56 -0.66 10.94 20.10
C SER A 56 -1.72 11.15 19.01
N LEU A 57 -2.47 10.09 18.68
CA LEU A 57 -3.60 10.19 17.76
C LEU A 57 -4.66 11.19 18.28
N GLU A 58 -4.89 11.21 19.58
CA GLU A 58 -5.82 12.16 20.23
C GLU A 58 -5.35 13.61 20.07
N ALA A 59 -4.05 13.86 20.25
CA ALA A 59 -3.46 15.17 20.03
C ALA A 59 -3.57 15.59 18.56
N LEU A 60 -3.43 14.63 17.62
CA LEU A 60 -3.62 14.88 16.20
C LEU A 60 -5.04 15.37 15.89
N PHE A 61 -6.06 14.78 16.50
CA PHE A 61 -7.46 15.19 16.27
C PHE A 61 -7.78 16.58 16.83
N GLN A 62 -7.04 17.03 17.83
CA GLN A 62 -7.19 18.37 18.40
C GLN A 62 -6.43 19.45 17.59
N LEU A 63 -5.60 19.05 16.63
CA LEU A 63 -4.91 19.99 15.73
C LEU A 63 -5.90 20.52 14.70
N LYS A 64 -6.32 21.77 14.87
CA LYS A 64 -7.21 22.46 13.93
C LYS A 64 -6.47 22.99 12.70
N GLU A 65 -5.22 23.42 12.87
CA GLU A 65 -4.40 23.97 11.79
C GLU A 65 -2.92 23.61 11.99
N LEU A 66 -2.20 23.42 10.87
CA LEU A 66 -0.75 23.23 10.82
C LEU A 66 -0.07 24.50 10.31
N THR A 67 -0.32 25.62 10.96
CA THR A 67 0.21 26.93 10.56
C THR A 67 1.71 26.96 10.83
N ASN A 68 2.54 26.99 9.78
CA ASN A 68 4.01 26.91 9.84
C ASN A 68 4.55 25.64 10.54
N ALA A 69 3.77 24.55 10.52
CA ALA A 69 4.18 23.27 11.06
C ALA A 69 4.03 22.17 10.01
N SER A 70 4.89 21.15 10.11
CA SER A 70 4.87 19.98 9.25
C SER A 70 4.55 18.75 10.08
N LEU A 71 3.62 17.92 9.61
CA LEU A 71 3.29 16.63 10.20
C LEU A 71 4.14 15.54 9.56
N LEU A 72 5.04 14.96 10.34
CA LEU A 72 5.78 13.77 9.97
C LEU A 72 4.99 12.53 10.39
N VAL A 73 4.71 11.66 9.43
CA VAL A 73 4.11 10.35 9.68
C VAL A 73 5.16 9.29 9.36
N SER A 74 5.52 8.49 10.35
CA SER A 74 6.50 7.41 10.21
C SER A 74 5.83 6.07 10.42
N ILE A 75 6.02 5.14 9.47
CA ILE A 75 5.49 3.79 9.51
C ILE A 75 6.61 2.82 9.85
N TYR A 76 6.35 1.96 10.82
CA TYR A 76 7.21 0.89 11.26
C TYR A 76 6.50 -0.45 11.13
N ASP A 77 7.25 -1.55 11.14
CA ASP A 77 6.71 -2.89 11.40
C ASP A 77 6.38 -3.06 12.90
N LEU A 78 5.64 -4.10 13.28
CA LEU A 78 5.37 -4.45 14.68
C LEU A 78 6.65 -4.69 15.51
N ASN A 79 7.74 -5.07 14.84
CA ASN A 79 9.06 -5.26 15.45
C ASN A 79 9.85 -3.94 15.62
N GLY A 80 9.27 -2.80 15.21
CA GLY A 80 9.94 -1.49 15.27
C GLY A 80 10.92 -1.22 14.13
N GLN A 81 10.94 -2.06 13.08
CA GLN A 81 11.71 -1.80 11.87
C GLN A 81 11.07 -0.64 11.10
N PHE A 82 11.83 0.41 10.81
CA PHE A 82 11.36 1.50 9.96
C PHE A 82 11.03 0.98 8.56
N LEU A 83 9.86 1.37 8.04
CA LEU A 83 9.41 1.01 6.69
C LEU A 83 9.45 2.22 5.77
N LEU A 84 8.78 3.31 6.16
CA LEU A 84 8.72 4.55 5.39
C LEU A 84 8.30 5.74 6.25
N ASP A 85 8.59 6.95 5.80
CA ASP A 85 8.05 8.19 6.34
C ASP A 85 7.53 9.10 5.23
N PHE A 86 6.59 9.97 5.59
CA PHE A 86 6.15 11.05 4.74
C PHE A 86 5.87 12.29 5.59
N THR A 87 6.15 13.45 5.02
CA THR A 87 5.93 14.75 5.67
C THR A 87 4.82 15.48 4.94
N LEU A 88 3.80 15.91 5.68
CA LEU A 88 2.69 16.70 5.21
C LEU A 88 2.82 18.12 5.76
N THR A 89 2.93 19.12 4.91
CA THR A 89 2.88 20.53 5.32
C THR A 89 1.43 20.98 5.48
N GLY A 90 1.17 22.01 6.28
CA GLY A 90 -0.20 22.57 6.42
C GLY A 90 -0.83 23.01 5.10
N GLU A 91 -0.02 23.39 4.11
CA GLU A 91 -0.48 23.70 2.75
C GLU A 91 -0.98 22.45 1.98
N MET A 92 -0.44 21.27 2.29
CA MET A 92 -0.90 20.01 1.74
C MET A 92 -2.16 19.51 2.45
N ILE A 93 -2.29 19.76 3.76
CA ILE A 93 -3.51 19.47 4.54
C ILE A 93 -4.56 20.57 4.28
N GLY A 94 -4.93 20.72 3.02
CA GLY A 94 -6.04 21.52 2.53
C GLY A 94 -6.93 20.67 1.63
N SER A 95 -8.10 21.19 1.26
CA SER A 95 -9.15 20.53 0.46
C SER A 95 -8.72 19.86 -0.86
N ASP A 96 -7.47 20.05 -1.28
CA ASP A 96 -6.87 19.42 -2.45
C ASP A 96 -6.29 18.03 -2.16
N LEU A 97 -5.83 17.71 -0.93
CA LEU A 97 -5.32 16.37 -0.59
C LEU A 97 -6.40 15.28 -0.68
N VAL A 98 -7.62 15.59 -0.24
CA VAL A 98 -8.76 14.66 -0.31
C VAL A 98 -9.18 14.43 -1.76
N LYS A 99 -9.09 15.47 -2.60
CA LYS A 99 -9.43 15.39 -4.03
C LYS A 99 -8.37 14.66 -4.85
N GLU A 100 -7.08 14.94 -4.64
CA GLU A 100 -5.99 14.26 -5.35
C GLU A 100 -5.77 12.83 -4.86
N THR A 101 -5.74 12.57 -3.54
CA THR A 101 -5.58 11.21 -3.01
C THR A 101 -6.77 10.31 -3.37
N GLY A 102 -7.99 10.86 -3.40
CA GLY A 102 -9.18 10.15 -3.87
C GLY A 102 -9.16 9.82 -5.36
N ASN A 103 -8.42 10.58 -6.17
CA ASN A 103 -8.26 10.34 -7.60
C ASN A 103 -7.09 9.37 -7.87
N ASP A 104 -5.99 9.50 -7.13
CA ASP A 104 -4.79 8.66 -7.27
C ASP A 104 -5.03 7.23 -6.77
N MET A 105 -5.88 7.03 -5.75
CA MET A 105 -6.33 5.69 -5.36
C MET A 105 -7.14 4.99 -6.48
N LYS A 106 -7.87 5.74 -7.32
CA LYS A 106 -8.56 5.18 -8.49
C LYS A 106 -7.57 4.79 -9.58
N GLN A 107 -6.53 5.58 -9.81
CA GLN A 107 -5.50 5.29 -10.82
C GLN A 107 -4.59 4.12 -10.43
N SER A 108 -4.27 3.95 -9.14
CA SER A 108 -3.44 2.83 -8.65
C SER A 108 -4.07 1.46 -8.96
N THR A 109 -5.41 1.37 -8.91
CA THR A 109 -6.16 0.12 -9.23
C THR A 109 -6.02 -0.27 -10.71
N GLU A 110 -5.97 0.70 -11.63
CA GLU A 110 -5.77 0.42 -13.07
C GLU A 110 -4.33 0.00 -13.40
N VAL A 111 -3.33 0.60 -12.74
CA VAL A 111 -1.91 0.30 -13.00
C VAL A 111 -1.57 -1.11 -12.51
N ILE A 112 -2.06 -1.51 -11.33
CA ILE A 112 -1.87 -2.88 -10.80
C ILE A 112 -2.51 -3.92 -11.74
N SER A 113 -3.68 -3.62 -12.29
CA SER A 113 -4.38 -4.49 -13.24
C SER A 113 -3.60 -4.66 -14.54
N LYS A 114 -3.08 -3.56 -15.12
CA LYS A 114 -2.25 -3.60 -16.34
C LYS A 114 -0.92 -4.33 -16.11
N VAL A 115 -0.28 -4.16 -14.95
CA VAL A 115 0.97 -4.87 -14.61
C VAL A 115 0.73 -6.38 -14.40
N ALA A 116 -0.39 -6.77 -13.80
CA ALA A 116 -0.76 -8.17 -13.63
C ALA A 116 -0.99 -8.88 -14.98
N GLU A 117 -1.67 -8.22 -15.93
CA GLU A 117 -1.89 -8.76 -17.28
C GLU A 117 -0.60 -8.88 -18.09
N VAL A 118 0.29 -7.87 -18.00
CA VAL A 118 1.61 -7.91 -18.68
C VAL A 118 2.49 -9.03 -18.11
N LYS A 119 2.46 -9.27 -16.78
CA LYS A 119 3.21 -10.37 -16.14
C LYS A 119 2.68 -11.74 -16.57
N LYS A 120 1.35 -11.89 -16.71
CA LYS A 120 0.70 -13.12 -17.19
C LYS A 120 1.04 -13.41 -18.66
N LYS A 121 1.00 -12.38 -19.52
CA LYS A 121 1.37 -12.47 -20.95
C LYS A 121 2.86 -12.82 -21.13
N ARG A 122 3.78 -12.17 -20.39
CA ARG A 122 5.22 -12.49 -20.43
C ARG A 122 5.56 -13.90 -19.93
N ARG A 123 4.81 -14.43 -18.95
CA ARG A 123 5.01 -15.80 -18.45
C ARG A 123 4.59 -16.84 -19.49
N ASN A 124 3.46 -16.60 -20.17
CA ASN A 124 2.97 -17.50 -21.20
C ASN A 124 3.90 -17.54 -22.44
N LEU A 125 4.42 -16.37 -22.84
CA LEU A 125 5.40 -16.27 -23.93
C LEU A 125 6.72 -17.00 -23.61
N ARG A 126 7.23 -16.87 -22.38
CA ARG A 126 8.43 -17.62 -21.95
C ARG A 126 8.20 -19.13 -21.96
N ASN A 127 7.06 -19.59 -21.47
CA ASN A 127 6.73 -21.02 -21.47
C ASN A 127 6.61 -21.58 -22.90
N LEU A 128 6.09 -20.79 -23.85
CA LEU A 128 5.98 -21.18 -25.25
C LEU A 128 7.36 -21.26 -25.94
N SER A 129 8.25 -20.30 -25.67
CA SER A 129 9.63 -20.32 -26.19
C SER A 129 10.45 -21.48 -25.63
N ILE A 130 10.25 -21.85 -24.37
CA ILE A 130 10.91 -23.01 -23.75
C ILE A 130 10.40 -24.32 -24.37
N LYS A 131 9.08 -24.45 -24.60
CA LYS A 131 8.51 -25.63 -25.29
C LYS A 131 9.07 -25.79 -26.70
N ARG A 132 9.17 -24.70 -27.48
CA ARG A 132 9.74 -24.73 -28.84
C ARG A 132 11.22 -25.15 -28.84
N LYS A 133 12.06 -24.56 -27.98
CA LYS A 133 13.48 -24.95 -27.87
C LYS A 133 13.65 -26.41 -27.44
N LYS A 134 12.80 -26.92 -26.53
CA LYS A 134 12.86 -28.32 -26.10
C LYS A 134 12.48 -29.29 -27.21
N ALA A 135 11.48 -28.94 -28.04
CA ALA A 135 11.10 -29.73 -29.21
C ALA A 135 12.20 -29.74 -30.28
N GLU A 136 12.82 -28.59 -30.57
CA GLU A 136 13.95 -28.49 -31.51
C GLU A 136 15.17 -29.30 -31.04
N CYS A 137 15.46 -29.28 -29.73
CA CYS A 137 16.55 -30.06 -29.16
C CYS A 137 16.28 -31.58 -29.25
N PHE A 138 15.02 -32.00 -29.06
CA PHE A 138 14.61 -33.40 -29.20
C PHE A 138 14.72 -33.90 -30.64
N LEU A 139 14.24 -33.10 -31.62
CA LEU A 139 14.36 -33.41 -33.04
C LEU A 139 15.83 -33.49 -33.50
N LYS A 140 16.68 -32.53 -33.08
CA LYS A 140 18.12 -32.60 -33.37
C LYS A 140 18.76 -33.86 -32.80
N ARG A 141 18.39 -34.26 -31.58
CA ARG A 141 18.91 -35.48 -30.97
C ARG A 141 18.47 -36.75 -31.72
N GLN A 142 17.22 -36.83 -32.16
CA GLN A 142 16.75 -37.96 -32.98
C GLN A 142 17.47 -38.06 -34.33
N VAL A 143 17.67 -36.93 -35.03
CA VAL A 143 18.39 -36.90 -36.30
C VAL A 143 19.84 -37.37 -36.12
N ILE A 144 20.54 -36.89 -35.07
CA ILE A 144 21.91 -37.33 -34.78
C ILE A 144 21.97 -38.84 -34.51
N ILE A 145 21.02 -39.40 -33.74
CA ILE A 145 20.96 -40.84 -33.46
C ILE A 145 20.75 -41.64 -34.75
N TYR A 146 19.84 -41.21 -35.62
CA TYR A 146 19.59 -41.87 -36.90
C TYR A 146 20.80 -41.81 -37.85
N SER A 147 21.53 -40.69 -37.89
CA SER A 147 22.74 -40.56 -38.70
C SER A 147 23.88 -41.47 -38.21
N VAL A 148 24.01 -41.70 -36.91
CA VAL A 148 25.02 -42.62 -36.36
C VAL A 148 24.64 -44.09 -36.61
N LEU A 149 23.35 -44.42 -36.59
CA LEU A 149 22.87 -45.79 -36.79
C LEU A 149 22.97 -46.28 -38.25
N TYR A 150 22.92 -45.37 -39.23
CA TYR A 150 23.02 -45.68 -40.67
C TYR A 150 24.41 -45.46 -41.28
N ALA A 151 25.40 -45.05 -40.48
CA ALA A 151 26.80 -44.84 -40.92
C ALA A 151 27.73 -46.03 -40.57
N VAL A 152 27.16 -47.16 -40.14
CA VAL A 152 27.81 -48.47 -39.89
C VAL A 152 27.28 -49.47 -40.91
#